data_AF-A0A7W1GHU1-F1
#
_entry.id   AF-A0A7W1GHU1-F1
#
_cell.length_a   1.000
_cell.length_b   1.000
_cell.length_c   1.000
_cell.angle_alpha   90.00
_cell.angle_beta   90.00
_cell.angle_gamma   90.00
#
_symmetry.space_group_name_H-M   'P 1'
#
loop_
_entity.id
_entity.type
_entity.pdbx_description
1 polymer ?
#
loop_
_entity_poly.entity_id
_entity_poly.type
_entity_poly.pdbx_seq_one_letter_code
_entity_poly.pdbx_strand_id
1 'polypeptide(L)'
;RYQIALHDAADVRSEHLSEIFTSLYNEAAGFQYDPAMRLLEAGDGFRAASALRARLFAVAISEHLRTRYGHRWWAMRGAGDELIDMWNTSSRYSVEELAHLIEAGSLSIDQLAETLMAALNDA
;
A
#
# COMPACT_ATOMS: atom_id res chain seq x y z
N ARG A 1 3.03 8.82 -10.56
CA ARG A 1 3.28 9.87 -11.59
C ARG A 1 4.22 10.95 -11.05
N TYR A 2 3.88 11.62 -9.94
CA TYR A 2 4.79 12.60 -9.30
C TYR A 2 6.20 12.05 -9.00
N GLN A 3 6.31 10.91 -8.31
CA GLN A 3 7.61 10.29 -7.99
C GLN A 3 8.46 9.93 -9.23
N ILE A 4 7.82 9.56 -10.34
CA ILE A 4 8.53 9.30 -11.61
C ILE A 4 9.11 10.62 -12.13
N ALA A 5 8.30 11.68 -12.19
CA ALA A 5 8.75 13.00 -12.60
C ALA A 5 9.84 13.57 -11.68
N LEU A 6 9.77 13.29 -10.38
CA LEU A 6 10.80 13.70 -9.40
C LEU A 6 12.14 12.99 -9.67
N HIS A 7 12.12 11.68 -9.97
CA HIS A 7 13.33 10.91 -10.26
C HIS A 7 13.92 11.22 -11.65
N ASP A 8 13.08 11.63 -12.61
CA ASP A 8 13.53 12.04 -13.96
C ASP A 8 13.98 13.51 -14.02
N ALA A 9 13.67 14.32 -13.00
CA ALA A 9 13.98 15.74 -13.01
C ALA A 9 15.47 16.04 -12.79
N ALA A 10 16.05 16.86 -13.66
CA ALA A 10 17.41 17.38 -13.51
C ALA A 10 17.54 18.36 -12.32
N ASP A 11 16.46 19.08 -11.98
CA ASP A 11 16.38 19.95 -10.80
C ASP A 11 15.11 19.65 -9.98
N VAL A 12 15.32 19.06 -8.81
CA VAL A 12 14.28 18.73 -7.82
C VAL A 12 13.60 19.98 -7.22
N ARG A 13 14.15 21.18 -7.45
CA ARG A 13 13.58 22.45 -7.00
C ARG A 13 12.74 23.16 -8.05
N SER A 14 12.60 22.60 -9.25
CA SER A 14 11.85 23.21 -10.34
C SER A 14 10.39 23.52 -9.95
N GLU A 15 9.90 24.69 -10.37
CA GLU A 15 8.50 25.10 -10.19
C GLU A 15 7.54 24.12 -10.87
N HIS A 16 7.95 23.54 -12.00
CA HIS A 16 7.22 22.52 -12.73
C HIS A 16 6.86 21.29 -11.87
N LEU A 17 7.74 20.84 -10.97
CA LEU A 17 7.42 19.75 -10.04
C LEU A 17 6.33 20.14 -9.03
N SER A 18 6.23 21.42 -8.69
CA SER A 18 5.20 21.95 -7.79
C SER A 18 3.83 21.98 -8.49
N GLU A 19 3.80 22.30 -9.78
CA GLU A 19 2.59 22.23 -10.62
C GLU A 19 2.11 20.78 -10.78
N ILE A 20 3.02 19.86 -11.09
CA ILE A 20 2.69 18.42 -11.20
C ILE A 20 2.16 17.89 -9.87
N PHE A 21 2.82 18.23 -8.75
CA PHE A 21 2.39 17.82 -7.42
C PHE A 21 0.96 18.30 -7.12
N THR A 22 0.73 19.61 -7.20
CA THR A 22 -0.58 20.20 -6.87
C THR A 22 -1.67 19.70 -7.80
N SER A 23 -1.42 19.59 -9.11
CA SER A 23 -2.40 19.04 -10.06
C SER A 23 -2.82 17.62 -9.66
N LEU A 24 -1.85 16.72 -9.43
CA LEU A 24 -2.15 15.31 -9.16
C LEU A 24 -2.82 15.11 -7.79
N TYR A 25 -2.35 15.80 -6.76
CA TYR A 25 -2.85 15.62 -5.40
C TYR A 25 -4.22 16.29 -5.21
N ASN A 26 -4.46 17.45 -5.84
CA ASN A 26 -5.76 18.11 -5.81
C ASN A 26 -6.81 17.29 -6.56
N GLU A 27 -6.47 16.75 -7.73
CA GLU A 27 -7.36 15.87 -8.50
C GLU A 27 -7.70 14.60 -7.71
N ALA A 28 -6.69 13.94 -7.12
CA ALA A 28 -6.90 12.67 -6.44
C ALA A 28 -7.67 12.81 -5.11
N ALA A 29 -7.41 13.87 -4.35
CA ALA A 29 -7.99 14.01 -3.00
C ALA A 29 -9.22 14.93 -2.94
N GLY A 30 -9.44 15.75 -3.97
CA GLY A 30 -10.56 16.69 -4.04
C GLY A 30 -10.41 17.94 -3.16
N PHE A 31 -9.23 18.18 -2.58
CA PHE A 31 -8.93 19.37 -1.79
C PHE A 31 -7.64 20.04 -2.26
N GLN A 32 -7.47 21.32 -1.92
CA GLN A 32 -6.28 22.09 -2.31
C GLN A 32 -5.09 21.77 -1.39
N TYR A 33 -4.01 21.27 -1.98
CA TYR A 33 -2.72 21.08 -1.33
C TYR A 33 -1.83 22.30 -1.48
N ASP A 34 -1.06 22.58 -0.43
CA ASP A 34 0.02 23.58 -0.47
C ASP A 34 1.20 23.03 -1.32
N PRO A 35 1.67 23.75 -2.34
CA PRO A 35 2.85 23.38 -3.13
C PRO A 35 4.08 23.02 -2.28
N ALA A 36 4.25 23.66 -1.11
CA ALA A 36 5.36 23.38 -0.20
C ALA A 36 5.34 21.94 0.36
N MET A 37 4.17 21.30 0.42
CA MET A 37 4.04 19.91 0.89
C MET A 37 4.75 18.89 -0.01
N ARG A 38 5.09 19.25 -1.25
CA ARG A 38 5.89 18.39 -2.13
C ARG A 38 7.24 17.99 -1.52
N LEU A 39 7.79 18.83 -0.62
CA LEU A 39 9.05 18.55 0.06
C LEU A 39 8.92 17.37 1.06
N LEU A 40 7.70 17.09 1.55
CA LEU A 40 7.43 15.91 2.36
C LEU A 40 7.41 14.63 1.52
N GLU A 41 7.12 14.77 0.23
CA GLU A 41 7.15 13.67 -0.74
C GLU A 41 8.55 13.46 -1.36
N ALA A 42 9.51 14.34 -1.09
CA ALA A 42 10.90 14.22 -1.54
C ALA A 42 11.68 13.15 -0.75
N GLY A 43 11.04 12.03 -0.44
CA GLY A 43 11.64 10.87 0.19
C GLY A 43 12.18 9.88 -0.84
N ASP A 44 13.23 9.16 -0.44
CA ASP A 44 13.91 8.22 -1.32
C ASP A 44 13.05 6.99 -1.65
N GLY A 45 13.08 6.56 -2.92
CA GLY A 45 12.60 5.27 -3.44
C GLY A 45 11.10 4.99 -3.33
N PHE A 46 10.30 5.41 -4.34
CA PHE A 46 8.92 4.97 -4.65
C PHE A 46 8.04 4.48 -3.47
N ARG A 47 8.12 5.14 -2.30
CA ARG A 47 7.53 4.61 -1.04
C ARG A 47 6.03 4.45 -1.12
N ALA A 48 5.36 5.35 -1.82
CA ALA A 48 3.92 5.27 -2.06
C ALA A 48 3.54 3.95 -2.77
N ALA A 49 4.34 3.49 -3.73
CA ALA A 49 4.11 2.22 -4.41
C ALA A 49 4.33 1.02 -3.47
N SER A 50 5.41 1.04 -2.68
CA SER A 50 5.67 0.00 -1.67
C SER A 50 4.57 -0.07 -0.61
N ALA A 51 4.08 1.08 -0.14
CA ALA A 51 3.01 1.17 0.82
C ALA A 51 1.65 0.72 0.25
N LEU A 52 1.40 0.95 -1.04
CA LEU A 52 0.22 0.43 -1.72
C LEU A 52 0.28 -1.11 -1.82
N ARG A 53 1.40 -1.67 -2.28
CA ARG A 53 1.60 -3.13 -2.32
C ARG A 53 1.42 -3.79 -0.96
N ALA A 54 2.00 -3.19 0.09
CA ALA A 54 1.85 -3.68 1.46
C ALA A 54 0.37 -3.70 1.91
N ARG A 55 -0.42 -2.67 1.57
CA ARG A 55 -1.86 -2.65 1.88
C ARG A 55 -2.65 -3.68 1.11
N LEU A 56 -2.37 -3.86 -0.18
CA LEU A 56 -3.00 -4.90 -0.99
C LEU A 56 -2.75 -6.29 -0.39
N PHE A 57 -1.51 -6.55 0.02
CA PHE A 57 -1.16 -7.81 0.66
C PHE A 57 -1.77 -7.99 2.04
N ALA A 58 -1.88 -6.92 2.83
CA ALA A 58 -2.55 -6.97 4.13
C ALA A 58 -4.01 -7.42 4.01
N VAL A 59 -4.72 -7.03 2.94
CA VAL A 59 -6.07 -7.52 2.65
C VAL A 59 -6.03 -9.00 2.27
N ALA A 60 -5.15 -9.38 1.33
CA ALA A 60 -5.01 -10.75 0.87
C ALA A 60 -4.70 -11.74 2.02
N ILE A 61 -3.75 -11.40 2.89
CA ILE A 61 -3.39 -12.25 4.02
C ILE A 61 -4.49 -12.30 5.09
N SER A 62 -5.21 -11.20 5.30
CA SER A 62 -6.34 -11.20 6.24
C SER A 62 -7.44 -12.14 5.76
N GLU A 63 -7.73 -12.15 4.45
CA GLU A 63 -8.70 -13.06 3.85
C GLU A 63 -8.25 -14.52 3.88
N HIS A 64 -6.97 -14.78 3.64
CA HIS A 64 -6.36 -16.10 3.80
C HIS A 64 -6.51 -16.62 5.24
N LEU A 65 -6.12 -15.81 6.23
CA LEU A 65 -6.23 -16.18 7.65
C LEU A 65 -7.69 -16.34 8.09
N ARG A 66 -8.61 -15.50 7.57
CA ARG A 66 -10.05 -15.62 7.81
C ARG A 66 -10.62 -16.91 7.23
N THR A 67 -10.18 -17.31 6.04
CA THR A 67 -10.60 -18.55 5.39
C THR A 67 -10.08 -19.77 6.15
N ARG A 68 -8.84 -19.71 6.64
CA ARG A 68 -8.17 -20.83 7.32
C ARG A 68 -8.58 -21.00 8.79
N TYR A 69 -8.67 -19.89 9.53
CA TYR A 69 -8.88 -19.88 10.99
C TYR A 69 -10.25 -19.34 11.42
N GLY A 70 -11.08 -18.92 10.47
CA GLY A 70 -12.42 -18.37 10.71
C GLY A 70 -12.45 -16.87 10.97
N HIS A 71 -13.65 -16.34 11.21
CA HIS A 71 -13.87 -14.88 11.32
C HIS A 71 -13.03 -14.22 12.43
N ARG A 72 -12.77 -14.91 13.55
CA ARG A 72 -11.97 -14.38 14.67
C ARG A 72 -10.53 -14.88 14.63
N TRP A 73 -9.94 -14.98 13.44
CA TRP A 73 -8.59 -15.52 13.23
C TRP A 73 -7.53 -14.85 14.11
N TRP A 74 -7.66 -13.55 14.41
CA TRP A 74 -6.74 -12.79 15.27
C TRP A 74 -6.67 -13.31 16.72
N ALA A 75 -7.68 -14.05 17.17
CA ALA A 75 -7.69 -14.68 18.49
C ALA A 75 -7.09 -16.09 18.48
N MET A 76 -6.81 -16.64 17.30
CA MET A 76 -6.30 -18.00 17.13
C MET A 76 -4.78 -17.98 17.19
N ARG A 77 -4.22 -18.75 18.14
CA ARG A 77 -2.77 -18.88 18.27
C ARG A 77 -2.10 -19.31 16.97
N GLY A 78 -2.71 -20.25 16.24
CA GLY A 78 -2.17 -20.76 14.98
C GLY A 78 -2.02 -19.68 13.89
N ALA A 79 -2.90 -18.68 13.85
CA ALA A 79 -2.76 -17.56 12.91
C ALA A 79 -1.57 -16.67 13.29
N GLY A 80 -1.31 -16.48 14.59
CA GLY A 80 -0.13 -15.77 15.08
C GLY A 80 1.17 -16.51 14.74
N ASP A 81 1.20 -17.82 14.95
CA ASP A 81 2.36 -18.65 14.61
C ASP A 81 2.67 -18.57 13.10
N GLU A 82 1.66 -18.65 12.22
CA GLU A 82 1.82 -18.49 10.76
C GLU A 82 2.35 -17.11 10.36
N LEU A 83 1.84 -16.03 10.98
CA LEU A 83 2.32 -14.67 10.74
C LEU A 83 3.79 -14.49 11.16
N ILE A 84 4.19 -15.09 12.29
CA ILE A 84 5.59 -15.05 12.76
C ILE A 84 6.51 -15.77 11.76
N ASP A 85 6.12 -16.96 11.30
CA ASP A 85 6.89 -17.72 10.32
C ASP A 85 7.04 -16.94 9.01
N MET A 86 5.95 -16.36 8.52
CA MET A 86 5.99 -15.52 7.33
C MET A 86 6.89 -14.28 7.53
N TRP A 87 6.77 -13.59 8.66
CA TRP A 87 7.62 -12.44 8.99
C TRP A 87 9.10 -12.81 8.96
N ASN A 88 9.48 -13.95 9.52
CA ASN A 88 10.85 -14.44 9.53
C ASN A 88 11.41 -14.71 8.12
N THR A 89 10.55 -15.00 7.14
CA THR A 89 10.93 -15.20 5.73
C THR A 89 10.78 -13.97 4.85
N SER A 90 10.16 -12.88 5.34
CA SER A 90 9.79 -11.70 4.54
C SER A 90 10.96 -10.96 3.88
N SER A 91 12.16 -11.04 4.45
CA SER A 91 13.36 -10.44 3.84
C SER A 91 13.83 -11.12 2.55
N ARG A 92 13.31 -12.33 2.27
CA ARG A 92 13.73 -13.16 1.13
C ARG A 92 12.80 -13.07 -0.07
N TYR A 93 11.57 -12.61 0.14
CA TYR A 93 10.51 -12.66 -0.86
C TYR A 93 9.88 -11.28 -1.03
N SER A 94 9.57 -10.93 -2.26
CA SER A 94 8.68 -9.83 -2.57
C SER A 94 7.26 -10.11 -2.07
N VAL A 95 6.47 -9.04 -1.97
CA VAL A 95 5.07 -9.14 -1.52
C VAL A 95 4.24 -10.00 -2.48
N GLU A 96 4.55 -9.93 -3.77
CA GLU A 96 3.91 -10.73 -4.82
C GLU A 96 4.25 -12.23 -4.68
N GLU A 97 5.51 -12.55 -4.35
CA GLU A 97 5.92 -13.94 -4.08
C GLU A 97 5.26 -14.47 -2.80
N LEU A 98 5.20 -13.65 -1.74
CA LEU A 98 4.49 -14.01 -0.50
C LEU A 98 3.00 -14.27 -0.76
N ALA A 99 2.34 -13.45 -1.59
CA ALA A 99 0.95 -13.67 -1.98
C ALA A 99 0.73 -15.02 -2.70
N HIS A 100 1.71 -15.43 -3.51
CA HIS A 100 1.69 -16.72 -4.18
C HIS A 100 1.85 -17.89 -3.19
N LEU A 101 2.72 -17.73 -2.18
CA LEU A 101 2.96 -18.76 -1.16
C LEU A 101 1.74 -19.05 -0.28
N ILE A 102 0.88 -18.06 -0.06
CA ILE A 102 -0.38 -18.22 0.69
C ILE A 102 -1.56 -18.54 -0.24
N GLU A 103 -1.31 -18.86 -1.51
CA GLU A 103 -2.34 -19.17 -2.52
C GLU A 103 -3.40 -18.06 -2.70
N ALA A 104 -3.11 -16.82 -2.29
CA ALA A 104 -4.03 -15.69 -2.41
C ALA A 104 -4.14 -15.15 -3.84
N GLY A 105 -3.35 -15.68 -4.78
CA GLY A 105 -3.32 -15.24 -6.16
C GLY A 105 -2.59 -13.89 -6.31
N SER A 106 -3.08 -13.06 -7.23
CA SER A 106 -2.51 -11.73 -7.48
C SER A 106 -3.11 -10.68 -6.55
N LEU A 107 -2.30 -9.71 -6.14
CA LEU A 107 -2.75 -8.55 -5.36
C LEU A 107 -3.87 -7.79 -6.09
N SER A 108 -5.04 -7.68 -5.45
CA SER A 108 -6.25 -7.09 -6.05
C SER A 108 -6.54 -5.70 -5.49
N ILE A 109 -6.60 -4.70 -6.38
CA ILE A 109 -7.02 -3.33 -6.03
C ILE A 109 -8.50 -3.30 -5.65
N ASP A 110 -9.33 -4.09 -6.33
CA ASP A 110 -10.77 -4.15 -6.08
C ASP A 110 -11.06 -4.66 -4.67
N GLN A 111 -10.36 -5.71 -4.22
CA GLN A 111 -10.51 -6.23 -2.85
C GLN A 111 -10.13 -5.19 -1.79
N LEU A 112 -9.08 -4.40 -2.04
CA LEU A 112 -8.70 -3.31 -1.15
C LEU A 112 -9.76 -2.21 -1.13
N ALA A 113 -10.29 -1.83 -2.28
CA ALA A 113 -11.35 -0.82 -2.37
C ALA A 113 -12.63 -1.28 -1.63
N GLU A 114 -13.06 -2.53 -1.83
CA GLU A 114 -14.20 -3.12 -1.13
C GLU A 114 -13.99 -3.13 0.39
N THR A 115 -12.80 -3.53 0.84
CA THR A 115 -12.45 -3.57 2.28
C THR A 115 -12.50 -2.17 2.91
N LEU A 116 -11.98 -1.16 2.21
CA LEU A 116 -12.00 0.22 2.70
C LEU A 116 -13.43 0.79 2.73
N MET A 117 -14.24 0.51 1.71
CA MET A 117 -15.64 0.94 1.67
C MET A 117 -16.48 0.28 2.76
N ALA A 118 -16.26 -1.01 3.04
CA ALA A 118 -16.90 -1.70 4.15
C ALA A 118 -16.53 -1.04 5.49
N ALA A 119 -15.24 -0.79 5.73
CA ALA A 119 -14.77 -0.14 6.95
C ALA A 119 -15.32 1.29 7.15
N LEU A 120 -15.55 2.03 6.07
CA LEU A 120 -16.17 3.37 6.12
C LEU A 120 -17.66 3.32 6.43
N ASN A 121 -18.38 2.28 5.95
CA ASN A 121 -19.81 2.12 6.21
C ASN A 121 -20.11 1.60 7.62
N ASP A 122 -19.14 0.92 8.25
CA ASP A 122 -19.24 0.39 9.61
C ASP A 122 -18.79 1.41 10.70
N ALA A 123 -18.30 2.59 10.29
CA ALA A 123 -17.80 3.66 11.17
C ALA A 123 -18.86 4.75 11.44
#